data_AF-D6GV55-F1
#
_entry.id   AF-D6GV55-F1
#
_cell.length_a   1.000
_cell.length_b   1.000
_cell.length_c   1.000
_cell.angle_alpha   90.00
_cell.angle_beta   90.00
_cell.angle_gamma   90.00
#
_symmetry.space_group_name_H-M   'P 1'
#
loop_
_entity.id
_entity.type
_entity.pdbx_description
1 polymer ?
#
loop_
_entity_poly.entity_id
_entity_poly.type
_entity_poly.pdbx_seq_one_letter_code
_entity_poly.pdbx_strand_id
1 'polypeptide(L)'
;MEEKEIKKGLMGILYNKENEGFVHEDDAYNIANKMYEEWGENRAKDFLAAYEKDREPFKEFKRECIKHYMTGVIAITPRFIINSAYPTVLKYMELNLRENNYNVIKLLEEEKKMNEETREKTKTTDELS
;
A
#
# COMPACT_ATOMS: atom_id res chain seq x y z
N MET A 1 7.22 20.62 -8.46
CA MET A 1 6.44 20.17 -7.31
C MET A 1 7.25 20.46 -6.07
N GLU A 2 6.74 21.34 -5.21
CA GLU A 2 7.37 21.74 -3.95
C GLU A 2 7.13 20.68 -2.86
N GLU A 3 7.95 20.67 -1.79
CA GLU A 3 7.82 19.74 -0.66
C GLU A 3 6.38 19.67 -0.11
N LYS A 4 5.74 20.83 0.08
CA LYS A 4 4.37 20.92 0.59
C LYS A 4 3.36 20.24 -0.33
N GLU A 5 3.56 20.32 -1.64
CA GLU A 5 2.71 19.67 -2.63
C GLU A 5 2.91 18.15 -2.62
N ILE A 6 4.16 17.69 -2.51
CA ILE A 6 4.50 16.27 -2.42
C ILE A 6 3.86 15.64 -1.18
N LYS A 7 4.07 16.25 -0.01
CA LYS A 7 3.48 15.77 1.26
C LYS A 7 1.95 15.73 1.20
N LYS A 8 1.33 16.73 0.57
CA LYS A 8 -0.13 16.76 0.35
C LYS A 8 -0.59 15.65 -0.60
N GLY A 9 0.16 15.37 -1.66
CA GLY A 9 -0.10 14.27 -2.58
C GLY A 9 -0.05 12.92 -1.86
N LEU A 10 1.00 12.68 -1.06
CA LEU A 10 1.16 11.45 -0.28
C LEU A 10 0.02 11.29 0.73
N MET A 11 -0.36 12.38 1.42
CA MET A 11 -1.52 12.39 2.30
C MET A 11 -2.82 12.04 1.56
N GLY A 12 -3.00 12.50 0.32
CA GLY A 12 -4.17 12.17 -0.52
C GLY A 12 -4.27 10.70 -0.94
N ILE A 13 -3.14 9.97 -0.97
CA ILE A 13 -3.12 8.51 -1.21
C ILE A 13 -3.59 7.75 0.03
N LEU A 14 -3.22 8.25 1.21
CA LEU A 14 -3.50 7.68 2.52
C LEU A 14 -4.93 7.94 2.98
N TYR A 15 -5.37 9.17 2.80
CA TYR A 15 -6.65 9.69 3.25
C TYR A 15 -7.35 10.44 2.13
N ASN A 16 -8.59 10.04 1.85
CA ASN A 16 -9.49 10.78 0.96
C ASN A 16 -10.89 10.83 1.59
N LYS A 17 -11.42 12.06 1.75
CA LYS A 17 -12.77 12.32 2.27
C LYS A 17 -13.88 11.68 1.42
N GLU A 18 -13.62 11.47 0.13
CA GLU A 18 -14.61 10.94 -0.82
C GLU A 18 -14.64 9.41 -0.91
N ASN A 19 -13.65 8.71 -0.36
CA ASN A 19 -13.42 7.29 -0.69
C ASN A 19 -12.98 6.43 0.50
N GLU A 20 -13.42 6.76 1.71
CA GLU A 20 -13.01 6.11 2.96
C GLU A 20 -11.47 5.98 3.02
N GLY A 21 -10.82 7.12 3.28
CA GLY A 21 -9.40 7.13 3.63
C GLY A 21 -9.04 5.98 4.56
N PHE A 22 -7.95 5.30 4.25
CA PHE A 22 -7.55 4.07 4.92
C PHE A 22 -7.04 4.32 6.34
N VAL A 23 -6.60 5.55 6.61
CA VAL A 23 -6.15 6.08 7.89
C VAL A 23 -6.89 7.37 8.20
N HIS A 24 -6.98 7.75 9.48
CA HIS A 24 -7.51 9.05 9.88
C HIS A 24 -6.65 10.21 9.34
N GLU A 25 -7.26 11.39 9.18
CA GLU A 25 -6.61 12.58 8.58
C GLU A 25 -5.29 12.94 9.29
N ASP A 26 -5.28 12.92 10.62
CA ASP A 26 -4.09 13.24 11.44
C ASP A 26 -2.97 12.19 11.26
N ASP A 27 -3.33 10.90 11.19
CA ASP A 27 -2.38 9.82 10.94
C ASP A 27 -1.81 9.90 9.52
N ALA A 28 -2.64 10.23 8.53
CA ALA A 28 -2.23 10.41 7.14
C ALA A 28 -1.16 11.50 7.00
N TYR A 29 -1.36 12.62 7.70
CA TYR A 29 -0.39 13.71 7.72
C TYR A 29 0.96 13.26 8.29
N ASN A 30 0.95 12.60 9.45
CA ASN A 30 2.16 12.12 10.10
C ASN A 30 2.91 11.06 9.26
N ILE A 31 2.17 10.14 8.66
CA ILE A 31 2.75 9.10 7.78
C ILE A 31 3.33 9.74 6.52
N ALA A 32 2.63 10.67 5.88
CA ALA A 32 3.12 11.37 4.69
C ALA A 32 4.42 12.15 4.96
N ASN A 33 4.53 12.81 6.12
CA ASN A 33 5.76 13.48 6.54
C ASN A 33 6.92 12.49 6.67
N LYS A 34 6.72 11.37 7.38
CA LYS A 34 7.74 10.33 7.55
C LYS A 34 8.16 9.71 6.22
N MET A 35 7.21 9.43 5.34
CA MET A 35 7.49 8.93 3.98
C MET A 35 8.39 9.90 3.23
N TYR A 36 8.08 11.20 3.26
CA TYR A 36 8.91 12.21 2.60
C TYR A 36 10.32 12.28 3.20
N GLU A 37 10.46 12.25 4.53
CA GLU A 37 11.76 12.25 5.21
C GLU A 37 12.60 11.01 4.87
N GLU A 38 11.99 9.83 4.82
CA GLU A 38 12.68 8.57 4.53
C GLU A 38 13.03 8.40 3.04
N TRP A 39 12.15 8.86 2.15
CA TRP A 39 12.28 8.64 0.71
C TRP A 39 13.03 9.78 0.03
N GLY A 40 12.98 10.96 0.62
CA GLY A 40 13.41 12.19 -0.02
C GLY A 40 12.51 12.57 -1.21
N GLU A 41 12.85 13.69 -1.83
CA GLU A 41 12.04 14.32 -2.87
C GLU A 41 11.82 13.42 -4.09
N ASN A 42 12.88 12.79 -4.61
CA ASN A 42 12.81 12.06 -5.88
C ASN A 42 11.92 10.81 -5.79
N ARG A 43 12.13 9.97 -4.77
CA ARG A 43 11.33 8.75 -4.59
C ARG A 43 9.87 9.07 -4.27
N ALA A 44 9.63 10.11 -3.48
CA ALA A 44 8.26 10.57 -3.22
C ALA A 44 7.56 11.04 -4.51
N LYS A 45 8.27 11.78 -5.39
CA LYS A 45 7.74 12.19 -6.69
C LYS A 45 7.47 11.00 -7.60
N ASP A 46 8.38 10.05 -7.70
CA ASP A 46 8.20 8.87 -8.55
C ASP A 46 6.99 8.04 -8.10
N PHE A 47 6.83 7.87 -6.78
CA PHE A 47 5.67 7.19 -6.20
C PHE A 47 4.35 7.92 -6.52
N LEU A 48 4.33 9.25 -6.41
CA LEU A 48 3.17 10.07 -6.80
C LEU A 48 2.88 9.97 -8.30
N ALA A 49 3.91 10.01 -9.13
CA ALA A 49 3.77 9.88 -10.57
C ALA A 49 3.17 8.51 -10.96
N ALA A 50 3.58 7.43 -10.29
CA ALA A 50 3.00 6.11 -10.47
C ALA A 50 1.51 6.08 -10.07
N TYR A 51 1.16 6.72 -8.95
CA TYR A 51 -0.22 6.86 -8.51
C TYR A 51 -1.07 7.67 -9.50
N GLU A 52 -0.57 8.78 -10.02
CA GLU A 52 -1.29 9.65 -10.95
C GLU A 52 -1.49 8.99 -12.31
N LYS A 53 -0.45 8.31 -12.82
CA LYS A 53 -0.47 7.63 -14.12
C LYS A 53 -1.48 6.49 -14.15
N ASP A 54 -1.48 5.64 -13.14
CA ASP A 54 -2.23 4.37 -13.11
C ASP A 54 -3.16 4.31 -11.90
N ARG A 55 -3.97 5.36 -11.68
CA ARG A 55 -4.73 5.57 -10.43
C ARG A 55 -5.60 4.40 -9.99
N GLU A 56 -6.39 3.82 -10.88
CA GLU A 56 -7.25 2.67 -10.55
C GLU A 56 -6.44 1.37 -10.34
N PRO A 57 -5.53 0.98 -11.24
CA PRO A 57 -4.60 -0.12 -10.99
C PRO A 57 -3.82 0.03 -9.67
N PHE A 58 -3.38 1.24 -9.34
CA PHE A 58 -2.62 1.52 -8.12
C PHE A 58 -3.49 1.33 -6.87
N LYS A 59 -4.74 1.80 -6.91
CA LYS A 59 -5.70 1.56 -5.80
C LYS A 59 -5.91 0.07 -5.59
N GLU A 60 -6.04 -0.71 -6.66
CA GLU A 60 -6.21 -2.15 -6.56
C GLU A 60 -4.94 -2.85 -6.09
N PHE A 61 -3.76 -2.45 -6.59
CA PHE A 61 -2.46 -2.95 -6.14
C PHE A 61 -2.29 -2.73 -4.63
N LYS A 62 -2.62 -1.52 -4.16
CA LYS A 62 -2.64 -1.19 -2.73
C LYS A 62 -3.54 -2.14 -1.94
N ARG A 63 -4.76 -2.42 -2.44
CA ARG A 63 -5.71 -3.34 -1.79
C ARG A 63 -5.15 -4.76 -1.73
N GLU A 64 -4.54 -5.24 -2.79
CA GLU A 64 -3.93 -6.58 -2.85
C GLU A 64 -2.74 -6.70 -1.89
N CYS A 65 -1.87 -5.70 -1.78
CA CYS A 65 -0.78 -5.70 -0.79
C CYS A 65 -1.31 -5.70 0.65
N ILE A 66 -2.39 -4.96 0.92
CA ILE A 66 -3.05 -4.99 2.23
C ILE A 66 -3.61 -6.39 2.49
N LYS A 67 -4.32 -7.00 1.52
CA LYS A 67 -4.84 -8.36 1.67
C LYS A 67 -3.73 -9.36 1.98
N HIS A 68 -2.62 -9.31 1.25
CA HIS A 68 -1.46 -10.19 1.48
C HIS A 68 -0.86 -9.98 2.87
N TYR A 69 -0.66 -8.72 3.28
CA TYR A 69 -0.18 -8.43 4.63
C TYR A 69 -1.15 -8.98 5.69
N MET A 70 -2.44 -8.82 5.47
CA MET A 70 -3.49 -9.26 6.39
C MET A 70 -3.64 -10.79 6.42
N THR A 71 -3.44 -11.52 5.30
CA THR A 71 -3.43 -12.99 5.31
C THR A 71 -2.20 -13.54 6.03
N GLY A 72 -1.06 -12.83 5.99
CA GLY A 72 0.14 -13.19 6.75
C GLY A 72 0.09 -12.84 8.25
N VAL A 73 -0.68 -11.82 8.63
CA VAL A 73 -0.67 -11.24 10.00
C VAL A 73 -1.95 -11.52 10.80
N ILE A 74 -3.12 -11.67 10.16
CA ILE A 74 -4.39 -11.90 10.87
C ILE A 74 -4.60 -13.39 11.18
N ALA A 75 -3.92 -13.83 12.23
CA ALA A 75 -4.59 -14.58 13.29
C ALA A 75 -5.09 -13.65 14.44
N ILE A 76 -4.87 -12.33 14.34
CA ILE A 76 -5.04 -11.40 15.48
C ILE A 76 -5.77 -10.11 15.04
N THR A 77 -7.07 -10.01 15.37
CA THR A 77 -7.96 -8.83 15.40
C THR A 77 -7.88 -7.71 14.32
N PRO A 78 -8.98 -7.45 13.58
CA PRO A 78 -9.00 -6.59 12.38
C PRO A 78 -8.93 -5.07 12.60
N ARG A 79 -9.06 -4.53 13.82
CA ARG A 79 -9.20 -3.07 14.05
C ARG A 79 -7.94 -2.37 14.58
N PHE A 80 -7.02 -3.10 15.20
CA PHE A 80 -5.81 -2.53 15.83
C PHE A 80 -4.57 -2.59 14.94
N ILE A 81 -4.54 -3.49 13.95
CA ILE A 81 -3.38 -3.70 13.07
C ILE A 81 -3.34 -2.68 11.92
N ILE A 82 -4.48 -2.04 11.63
CA ILE A 82 -4.62 -1.19 10.44
C ILE A 82 -3.68 0.03 10.48
N ASN A 83 -3.68 0.81 11.57
CA ASN A 83 -2.85 2.02 11.65
C ASN A 83 -1.34 1.74 11.74
N SER A 84 -0.92 0.65 12.40
CA SER A 84 0.50 0.29 12.54
C SER A 84 1.05 -0.43 11.30
N ALA A 85 0.20 -1.10 10.53
CA ALA A 85 0.61 -1.84 9.34
C ALA A 85 0.79 -0.96 8.10
N TYR A 86 0.08 0.17 7.97
CA TYR A 86 0.17 1.00 6.76
C TYR A 86 1.58 1.48 6.42
N PRO A 87 2.39 1.99 7.37
CA PRO A 87 3.77 2.33 7.08
C PRO A 87 4.55 1.14 6.49
N THR A 88 4.32 -0.06 7.00
CA THR A 88 4.95 -1.30 6.49
C THR A 88 4.47 -1.64 5.09
N VAL A 89 3.15 -1.61 4.84
CA VAL A 89 2.57 -1.89 3.51
C VAL A 89 3.05 -0.87 2.48
N LEU A 90 3.10 0.42 2.83
CA LEU A 90 3.55 1.47 1.91
C LEU A 90 5.04 1.37 1.59
N LYS A 91 5.85 1.02 2.60
CA LYS A 91 7.27 0.74 2.39
C LYS A 91 7.48 -0.48 1.49
N TYR A 92 6.68 -1.52 1.67
CA TYR A 92 6.66 -2.68 0.78
C TYR A 92 6.26 -2.29 -0.65
N MET A 93 5.17 -1.54 -0.80
CA MET A 93 4.71 -1.08 -2.12
C MET A 93 5.77 -0.22 -2.82
N GLU A 94 6.35 0.75 -2.13
CA GLU A 94 7.38 1.61 -2.70
C GLU A 94 8.62 0.81 -3.13
N LEU A 95 9.04 -0.16 -2.31
CA LEU A 95 10.16 -1.03 -2.66
C LEU A 95 9.88 -1.82 -3.95
N ASN A 96 8.72 -2.47 -4.03
CA ASN A 96 8.33 -3.24 -5.21
C ASN A 96 8.20 -2.36 -6.46
N LEU A 97 7.60 -1.17 -6.32
CA LEU A 97 7.52 -0.19 -7.40
C LEU A 97 8.92 0.18 -7.87
N ARG A 98 9.83 0.52 -6.96
CA ARG A 98 11.21 0.89 -7.31
C ARG A 98 11.97 -0.23 -8.01
N GLU A 99 11.83 -1.47 -7.52
CA GLU A 99 12.49 -2.65 -8.10
C GLU A 99 11.89 -3.05 -9.47
N ASN A 100 10.65 -2.64 -9.74
CA ASN A 100 9.94 -2.95 -11.00
C ASN A 100 9.75 -1.72 -11.90
N ASN A 101 10.59 -0.69 -11.76
CA ASN A 101 10.55 0.54 -12.57
C ASN A 101 9.15 1.19 -12.61
N TYR A 102 8.45 1.17 -11.47
CA TYR A 102 7.11 1.70 -11.25
C TYR A 102 6.03 1.12 -12.17
N ASN A 103 6.18 -0.14 -12.60
CA ASN A 103 5.18 -0.84 -13.39
C ASN A 103 4.05 -1.40 -12.49
N VAL A 104 3.05 -0.55 -12.24
CA VAL A 104 1.89 -0.86 -11.36
C VAL A 104 1.09 -2.06 -11.87
N ILE A 105 0.88 -2.18 -13.18
CA ILE A 105 0.07 -3.25 -13.78
C ILE A 105 0.72 -4.61 -13.53
N LYS A 106 2.01 -4.71 -13.79
CA LYS A 106 2.78 -5.94 -13.55
C LYS A 106 2.71 -6.35 -12.07
N LEU A 107 2.93 -5.41 -11.17
CA LEU A 107 2.90 -5.66 -9.73
C LEU A 107 1.51 -6.08 -9.24
N LEU A 108 0.45 -5.50 -9.79
CA LEU A 108 -0.92 -5.90 -9.50
C LEU A 108 -1.19 -7.36 -9.89
N GLU A 109 -0.72 -7.78 -11.07
CA GLU A 109 -0.86 -9.17 -11.54
C GLU A 109 -0.09 -10.15 -10.64
N GLU A 110 1.15 -9.80 -10.26
CA GLU A 110 1.97 -10.60 -9.35
C GLU A 110 1.33 -10.73 -7.96
N GLU A 111 0.81 -9.63 -7.40
CA GLU A 111 0.17 -9.63 -6.08
C GLU A 111 -1.11 -10.47 -6.04
N LYS A 112 -1.95 -10.38 -7.08
CA LYS A 112 -3.16 -11.20 -7.21
C LYS A 112 -2.81 -12.69 -7.23
N LYS A 113 -1.79 -13.07 -8.01
CA LYS A 113 -1.33 -14.45 -8.10
C LYS A 113 -0.83 -14.96 -6.74
N MET A 114 -0.04 -14.17 -6.01
CA MET A 114 0.43 -14.55 -4.66
C MET A 114 -0.73 -14.74 -3.67
N ASN A 115 -1.75 -13.87 -3.73
CA ASN A 115 -2.93 -13.99 -2.88
C ASN A 115 -3.76 -15.24 -3.22
N GLU A 116 -3.89 -15.59 -4.50
CA GLU A 116 -4.54 -16.84 -4.93
C GLU A 116 -3.79 -18.08 -4.42
N GLU A 117 -2.48 -18.15 -4.60
CA GLU A 117 -1.64 -19.25 -4.12
C GLU A 117 -1.70 -19.42 -2.60
N THR A 118 -1.70 -18.31 -1.86
CA THR A 118 -1.83 -18.30 -0.39
C THR A 118 -3.20 -18.84 0.06
N ARG A 119 -4.25 -18.51 -0.67
CA ARG A 119 -5.63 -18.99 -0.40
C ARG A 119 -5.79 -20.48 -0.70
N GLU A 120 -5.14 -21.00 -1.72
CA GLU A 120 -5.16 -22.44 -2.01
C GLU A 120 -4.45 -23.24 -0.91
N LYS A 121 -3.26 -22.81 -0.47
CA LYS A 121 -2.51 -23.49 0.60
C LYS A 121 -3.25 -23.55 1.93
N THR A 122 -3.97 -22.48 2.28
CA THR A 122 -4.75 -22.42 3.53
C THR A 122 -5.94 -23.40 3.49
N LYS A 123 -6.64 -23.53 2.36
CA LYS A 123 -7.73 -24.52 2.21
C LYS A 123 -7.28 -25.97 2.34
N THR A 124 -6.15 -26.35 1.72
CA THR A 124 -5.66 -27.73 1.77
C THR A 124 -5.22 -28.16 3.18
N THR A 125 -4.83 -27.19 4.02
CA THR A 125 -4.40 -27.45 5.39
C THR A 125 -5.60 -27.71 6.32
N ASP A 126 -6.72 -27.03 6.08
CA ASP A 126 -7.97 -27.23 6.83
C ASP A 126 -8.67 -28.56 6.47
N GLU A 127 -8.49 -29.09 5.25
CA GLU A 127 -9.06 -30.38 4.83
C GLU A 127 -8.26 -31.61 5.33
N LEU A 128 -7.05 -31.40 5.86
CA LEU A 128 -6.18 -32.46 6.41
C LEU A 128 -6.16 -32.48 7.95
N SER A 129 -6.92 -31.61 8.60
CA SER A 129 -7.05 -31.49 10.07
C SER A 129 -8.37 -32.11 10.56
#